data_AF-A0A1H0TSN2-F1
#
_entry.id   AF-A0A1H0TSN2-F1
#
_cell.length_a   1.000
_cell.length_b   1.000
_cell.length_c   1.000
_cell.angle_alpha   90.00
_cell.angle_beta   90.00
_cell.angle_gamma   90.00
#
_symmetry.space_group_name_H-M   'P 1'
#
loop_
_entity.id
_entity.type
_entity.pdbx_description
1 polymer ?
#
loop_
_entity_poly.entity_id
_entity_poly.type
_entity_poly.pdbx_seq_one_letter_code
_entity_poly.pdbx_strand_id
1 'polypeptide(L)'
;MKAFGWLVLALVFLDELLAAAAAAVWGNHAGGVLLAVAMVVVVIAVWWVFASPKAPKGGPVVRPVTKVLVFGLASVGLWVAGHHGWALAFLVFSVVVNGLAQLPAIQALVREAAAGERPAA
;
A
#
# COMPACT_ATOMS: atom_id res chain seq x y z
N MET A 1 -8.01 -19.67 10.77
CA MET A 1 -8.48 -18.28 10.52
C MET A 1 -7.46 -17.21 10.91
N LYS A 2 -6.95 -17.17 12.16
CA LYS A 2 -5.98 -16.13 12.58
C LYS A 2 -4.70 -16.09 11.74
N ALA A 3 -4.06 -17.24 11.48
CA ALA A 3 -2.85 -17.32 10.65
C ALA A 3 -3.07 -16.79 9.22
N PHE A 4 -4.22 -17.10 8.61
CA PHE A 4 -4.60 -16.57 7.29
C PHE A 4 -4.78 -15.04 7.33
N GLY A 5 -5.45 -14.50 8.36
CA GLY A 5 -5.60 -13.05 8.51
C GLY A 5 -4.25 -12.34 8.64
N TRP A 6 -3.32 -12.87 9.44
CA TRP A 6 -1.95 -12.34 9.54
C TRP A 6 -1.18 -12.43 8.24
N LEU A 7 -1.32 -13.52 7.48
CA LEU A 7 -0.72 -13.65 6.15
C LEU A 7 -1.24 -12.56 5.21
N VAL A 8 -2.55 -12.32 5.16
CA VAL A 8 -3.12 -11.26 4.34
C VAL A 8 -2.60 -9.88 4.76
N LEU A 9 -2.49 -9.60 6.06
CA LEU A 9 -1.91 -8.32 6.53
C LEU A 9 -0.44 -8.17 6.15
N ALA A 10 0.34 -9.25 6.22
CA ALA A 10 1.73 -9.25 5.75
C ALA A 10 1.82 -9.01 4.24
N LEU A 11 0.90 -9.58 3.45
CA LEU A 11 0.82 -9.34 2.01
C LEU A 11 0.39 -7.90 1.70
N VAL A 12 -0.53 -7.31 2.49
CA VAL A 12 -0.88 -5.89 2.36
C VAL A 12 0.36 -5.03 2.61
N PHE A 13 1.15 -5.33 3.64
CA PHE A 13 2.38 -4.58 3.90
C PHE A 13 3.41 -4.75 2.77
N LEU A 14 3.57 -5.97 2.24
CA LEU A 14 4.41 -6.22 1.07
C LEU A 14 3.95 -5.39 -0.14
N ASP A 15 2.65 -5.27 -0.36
CA ASP A 15 2.06 -4.43 -1.41
C ASP A 15 2.49 -2.96 -1.28
N GLU A 16 2.54 -2.42 -0.05
CA GLU A 16 3.01 -1.06 0.23
C GLU A 16 4.49 -0.88 -0.15
N LEU A 17 5.33 -1.88 0.16
CA LEU A 17 6.75 -1.87 -0.22
C LEU A 17 6.94 -1.97 -1.75
N LEU A 18 6.14 -2.81 -2.41
CA LEU A 18 6.15 -2.94 -3.86
C LEU A 18 5.71 -1.64 -4.54
N ALA A 19 4.75 -0.90 -3.98
CA ALA A 19 4.34 0.40 -4.50
C ALA A 19 5.49 1.42 -4.45
N ALA A 20 6.24 1.46 -3.33
CA ALA A 20 7.41 2.32 -3.21
C ALA A 20 8.51 1.92 -4.20
N ALA A 21 8.76 0.62 -4.38
CA ALA A 21 9.72 0.11 -5.36
C ALA A 21 9.32 0.45 -6.81
N ALA A 22 8.04 0.26 -7.16
CA ALA A 22 7.49 0.62 -8.45
C ALA A 22 7.62 2.13 -8.75
N ALA A 23 7.37 2.98 -7.74
CA ALA A 23 7.59 4.41 -7.85
C ALA A 23 9.08 4.76 -8.04
N ALA A 24 9.99 4.04 -7.39
CA ALA A 24 11.43 4.20 -7.61
C ALA A 24 11.84 3.82 -9.04
N VAL A 25 11.33 2.70 -9.57
CA VAL A 25 11.57 2.26 -10.95
C VAL A 25 11.09 3.34 -11.94
N TRP A 26 9.88 3.85 -11.73
CA TRP A 26 9.35 4.93 -12.57
C TRP A 26 10.17 6.21 -12.45
N GLY A 27 10.53 6.64 -11.24
CA GLY A 27 11.37 7.82 -11.02
C GLY A 27 12.74 7.70 -11.67
N ASN A 28 13.38 6.53 -11.60
CA ASN A 28 14.66 6.28 -12.26
C ASN A 28 14.52 6.34 -13.79
N HIS A 29 13.45 5.76 -14.34
CA HIS A 29 13.15 5.84 -15.77
C HIS A 29 12.93 7.29 -16.24
N ALA A 30 12.22 8.11 -15.46
CA ALA A 30 11.85 9.47 -15.83
C ALA A 30 12.96 10.51 -15.62
N GLY A 31 13.86 10.32 -14.64
CA GLY A 31 14.82 11.35 -14.25
C GLY A 31 16.04 10.86 -13.48
N GLY A 32 16.32 9.55 -13.49
CA GLY A 32 17.47 8.96 -12.82
C GLY A 32 17.32 8.79 -11.31
N VAL A 33 18.44 8.42 -10.67
CA VAL A 33 18.46 7.93 -9.28
C VAL A 33 17.92 8.95 -8.27
N LEU A 34 18.20 10.25 -8.44
CA LEU A 34 17.72 11.27 -7.52
C LEU A 34 16.19 11.34 -7.50
N LEU A 35 15.56 11.27 -8.68
CA LEU A 35 14.10 11.24 -8.77
C LEU A 35 13.53 9.92 -8.23
N ALA A 36 14.21 8.80 -8.45
CA ALA A 36 13.82 7.51 -7.86
C ALA A 36 13.73 7.58 -6.33
N VAL A 37 14.75 8.13 -5.67
CA VAL A 37 14.78 8.31 -4.21
C VAL A 37 13.68 9.29 -3.77
N ALA A 38 13.53 10.42 -4.47
CA ALA A 38 12.48 11.39 -4.16
C ALA A 38 11.07 10.76 -4.26
N MET A 39 10.81 9.93 -5.28
CA MET A 39 9.54 9.22 -5.45
C MET A 39 9.24 8.27 -4.29
N VAL A 40 10.24 7.54 -3.79
CA VAL A 40 10.09 6.68 -2.59
C VAL A 40 9.69 7.52 -1.38
N VAL A 41 10.38 8.64 -1.15
CA VAL A 41 10.08 9.55 -0.03
C VAL A 41 8.66 10.11 -0.16
N VAL A 42 8.23 10.50 -1.36
CA VAL A 42 6.87 10.97 -1.63
C VAL A 42 5.83 9.89 -1.32
N VAL A 43 6.05 8.64 -1.77
CA VAL A 43 5.12 7.53 -1.48
C VAL A 43 5.00 7.31 0.02
N ILE A 44 6.12 7.25 0.75
CA ILE A 44 6.12 7.07 2.21
C ILE A 44 5.39 8.24 2.90
N ALA A 45 5.66 9.47 2.50
CA ALA A 45 5.01 10.65 3.05
C ALA A 45 3.50 10.65 2.81
N VAL A 46 3.06 10.39 1.57
CA VAL A 46 1.63 10.27 1.22
C VAL A 46 0.98 9.16 2.05
N TRP A 47 1.65 8.01 2.18
CA TRP A 47 1.14 6.89 2.95
C TRP A 47 0.96 7.24 4.43
N TRP A 48 1.98 7.86 5.02
CA TRP A 48 1.95 8.30 6.41
C TRP A 48 0.84 9.33 6.66
N VAL A 49 0.68 10.32 5.78
CA VAL A 49 -0.32 11.40 5.96
C VAL A 49 -1.76 10.89 5.82
N PHE A 50 -2.02 9.98 4.87
CA PHE A 50 -3.38 9.68 4.42
C PHE A 50 -3.81 8.22 4.56
N ALA A 51 -2.91 7.24 4.35
CA ALA A 51 -3.27 5.83 4.20
C ALA A 51 -3.05 4.99 5.47
N SER A 52 -2.05 5.32 6.28
CA SER A 52 -1.69 4.62 7.52
C SER A 52 -2.86 4.51 8.52
N PRO A 53 -2.93 3.45 9.35
CA PRO A 53 -3.90 3.35 10.45
C PRO A 53 -3.87 4.53 11.42
N LYS A 54 -2.69 5.15 11.59
CA LYS A 54 -2.47 6.34 12.42
C LYS A 54 -2.34 7.63 11.61
N ALA A 55 -2.75 7.60 10.33
CA ALA A 55 -2.67 8.74 9.44
C ALA A 55 -3.44 9.95 9.98
N PRO A 56 -2.80 11.13 10.12
CA PRO A 56 -3.42 12.32 10.68
C PRO A 56 -4.57 12.86 9.82
N LYS A 57 -4.51 12.65 8.50
CA LYS A 57 -5.55 13.05 7.54
C LYS A 57 -6.25 11.84 6.92
N GLY A 58 -6.18 10.69 7.59
CA GLY A 58 -6.91 9.49 7.18
C GLY A 58 -8.41 9.60 7.44
N GLY A 59 -9.20 8.77 6.78
CA GLY A 59 -10.65 8.69 6.98
C GLY A 59 -11.26 7.51 6.20
N PRO A 60 -12.57 7.24 6.36
CA PRO A 60 -13.24 6.11 5.72
C PRO A 60 -13.24 6.20 4.19
N VAL A 61 -13.13 7.41 3.63
CA VAL A 61 -13.06 7.66 2.18
C VAL A 61 -11.64 8.00 1.74
N VAL A 62 -10.94 8.85 2.47
CA VAL A 62 -9.59 9.33 2.07
C VAL A 62 -8.60 8.16 1.99
N ARG A 63 -8.60 7.24 2.97
CA ARG A 63 -7.69 6.09 2.96
C ARG A 63 -7.83 5.21 1.72
N PRO A 64 -9.03 4.67 1.39
CA PRO A 64 -9.17 3.83 0.21
C PRO A 64 -8.87 4.58 -1.09
N VAL A 65 -9.27 5.85 -1.20
CA VAL A 65 -8.95 6.67 -2.38
C VAL A 65 -7.43 6.84 -2.54
N THR A 66 -6.71 7.18 -1.47
CA THR A 66 -5.24 7.29 -1.52
C THR A 66 -4.61 5.98 -1.94
N LYS A 67 -5.06 4.83 -1.42
CA LYS A 67 -4.53 3.52 -1.83
C LYS A 67 -4.72 3.25 -3.31
N VAL A 68 -5.93 3.47 -3.82
CA VAL A 68 -6.23 3.31 -5.25
C VAL A 68 -5.34 4.21 -6.11
N LEU A 69 -5.14 5.46 -5.70
CA LEU A 69 -4.27 6.39 -6.42
C LEU A 69 -2.81 5.95 -6.39
N VAL A 70 -2.26 5.61 -5.22
CA VAL A 70 -0.85 5.21 -5.08
C VAL A 70 -0.58 3.93 -5.86
N PHE A 71 -1.39 2.88 -5.68
CA PHE A 71 -1.20 1.61 -6.39
C PHE A 71 -1.49 1.73 -7.90
N GLY A 72 -2.50 2.49 -8.27
CA GLY A 72 -2.82 2.77 -9.68
C GLY A 72 -1.69 3.52 -10.38
N LEU A 73 -1.17 4.59 -9.77
CA LEU A 73 -0.04 5.36 -10.32
C LEU A 73 1.25 4.56 -10.35
N ALA A 74 1.53 3.75 -9.33
CA ALA A 74 2.69 2.85 -9.34
C ALA A 74 2.58 1.80 -10.47
N SER A 75 1.38 1.26 -10.72
CA SER A 75 1.13 0.35 -11.85
C SER A 75 1.32 1.05 -13.20
N VAL A 76 0.78 2.27 -13.36
CA VAL A 76 0.98 3.09 -14.56
C VAL A 76 2.46 3.43 -14.74
N GLY A 77 3.17 3.76 -13.68
CA GLY A 77 4.60 4.06 -13.71
C GLY A 77 5.44 2.88 -14.20
N LEU A 78 5.15 1.67 -13.70
CA LEU A 78 5.77 0.44 -14.21
C LEU A 78 5.44 0.22 -15.69
N TRP A 79 4.20 0.49 -16.10
CA TRP A 79 3.78 0.35 -17.49
C TRP A 79 4.56 1.30 -18.40
N VAL A 80 4.60 2.59 -18.06
CA VAL A 80 5.34 3.62 -18.80
C VAL A 80 6.83 3.32 -18.86
N ALA A 81 7.40 2.75 -17.79
CA ALA A 81 8.80 2.31 -17.75
C ALA A 81 9.08 1.04 -18.57
N GLY A 82 8.09 0.49 -19.29
CA GLY A 82 8.24 -0.69 -20.15
C GLY A 82 8.07 -2.04 -19.44
N HIS A 83 7.73 -2.04 -18.16
CA HIS A 83 7.56 -3.26 -17.36
C HIS A 83 6.10 -3.72 -17.32
N HIS A 84 5.46 -3.90 -18.48
CA HIS A 84 4.01 -4.18 -18.59
C HIS A 84 3.55 -5.41 -17.78
N GLY A 85 4.32 -6.50 -17.83
CA GLY A 85 4.01 -7.72 -17.07
C GLY A 85 4.00 -7.48 -15.56
N TRP A 86 4.99 -6.74 -15.06
CA TRP A 86 5.08 -6.36 -13.65
C TRP A 86 3.98 -5.37 -13.25
N ALA A 87 3.63 -4.43 -14.12
CA ALA A 87 2.52 -3.50 -13.90
C ALA A 87 1.19 -4.24 -13.69
N LEU A 88 0.88 -5.21 -14.55
CA LEU A 88 -0.35 -6.01 -14.41
C LEU A 88 -0.30 -6.93 -13.20
N ALA A 89 0.84 -7.60 -12.97
CA ALA A 89 1.01 -8.47 -11.82
C ALA A 89 0.84 -7.70 -10.50
N PHE A 90 1.45 -6.52 -10.39
CA PHE A 90 1.31 -5.64 -9.25
C PHE A 90 -0.13 -5.18 -9.07
N LEU A 91 -0.78 -4.65 -10.12
CA LEU A 91 -2.17 -4.18 -10.03
C LEU A 91 -3.12 -5.30 -9.56
N VAL A 92 -3.00 -6.49 -10.16
CA VAL A 92 -3.83 -7.65 -9.78
C VAL A 92 -3.53 -8.08 -8.35
N PHE A 93 -2.26 -8.16 -7.96
CA PHE A 93 -1.84 -8.48 -6.60
C PHE A 93 -2.44 -7.48 -5.59
N SER A 94 -2.31 -6.18 -5.85
CA SER A 94 -2.86 -5.13 -4.97
C SER A 94 -4.37 -5.23 -4.84
N VAL A 95 -5.10 -5.43 -5.94
CA VAL A 95 -6.57 -5.56 -5.92
C VAL A 95 -6.99 -6.79 -5.12
N VAL A 96 -6.37 -7.95 -5.36
CA VAL A 96 -6.72 -9.19 -4.66
C VAL A 96 -6.42 -9.09 -3.17
N VAL A 97 -5.21 -8.67 -2.81
CA VAL A 97 -4.75 -8.63 -1.41
C VAL A 97 -5.53 -7.59 -0.61
N ASN A 98 -5.71 -6.38 -1.14
CA ASN A 98 -6.51 -5.35 -0.45
C ASN A 98 -8.01 -5.73 -0.43
N GLY A 99 -8.51 -6.45 -1.43
CA GLY A 99 -9.86 -7.01 -1.42
C GLY A 99 -10.04 -8.05 -0.32
N LEU A 100 -9.10 -8.99 -0.18
CA LEU A 100 -9.09 -9.96 0.92
C LEU A 100 -9.06 -9.25 2.28
N ALA A 101 -8.29 -8.17 2.42
CA ALA A 101 -8.21 -7.41 3.65
C ALA A 101 -9.55 -6.76 4.08
N GLN A 102 -10.54 -6.62 3.17
CA GLN A 102 -11.87 -6.13 3.49
C GLN A 102 -12.80 -7.19 4.10
N LEU A 103 -12.40 -8.47 4.08
CA LEU A 103 -13.22 -9.54 4.65
C LEU A 103 -13.48 -9.29 6.14
N PRO A 104 -14.73 -9.48 6.63
CA PRO A 104 -15.10 -9.17 8.02
C PRO A 104 -14.21 -9.86 9.05
N ALA A 105 -13.77 -11.09 8.78
CA ALA A 105 -12.89 -11.85 9.65
C ALA A 105 -11.50 -11.20 9.82
N ILE A 106 -10.97 -10.57 8.77
CA ILE A 106 -9.66 -9.89 8.81
C ILE A 106 -9.81 -8.53 9.48
N GLN A 107 -10.89 -7.80 9.18
CA GLN A 107 -11.21 -6.54 9.86
C GLN A 107 -11.42 -6.73 11.37
N ALA A 108 -12.02 -7.84 11.80
CA ALA A 108 -12.13 -8.20 13.21
C ALA A 108 -10.75 -8.40 13.85
N LEU A 109 -9.84 -9.15 13.21
CA LEU A 109 -8.48 -9.37 13.68
C LEU A 109 -7.71 -8.04 13.88
N VAL A 110 -7.84 -7.10 12.94
CA VAL A 110 -7.19 -5.77 13.04
C VAL A 110 -7.74 -4.97 14.24
N ARG A 111 -9.06 -5.01 14.45
CA ARG A 111 -9.70 -4.33 15.59
C ARG A 111 -9.29 -4.95 16.93
N GLU A 112 -9.20 -6.27 17.01
CA GLU A 112 -8.71 -6.98 18.20
C GLU A 112 -7.26 -6.59 18.53
N ALA A 113 -6.38 -6.59 17.52
CA ALA A 113 -4.99 -6.18 17.69
C ALA A 113 -4.87 -4.72 18.19
N ALA A 114 -5.64 -3.80 17.60
CA ALA A 114 -5.65 -2.40 18.03
C ALA A 114 -6.26 -2.18 19.43
N ALA A 115 -7.15 -3.06 19.89
CA ALA A 115 -7.71 -3.00 21.23
C ALA A 115 -6.72 -3.45 22.30
N GLY A 116 -5.88 -4.44 22.01
CA GLY A 116 -4.85 -4.95 22.92
C GLY A 116 -3.69 -3.97 23.19
N GLU A 117 -3.47 -2.98 22.31
CA GLU A 117 -2.43 -1.96 22.47
C GLU A 117 -2.79 -0.80 23.41
N ARG A 118 -4.05 -0.69 23.86
CA ARG A 118 -4.47 0.37 24.81
C ARG A 118 -4.10 -0.05 26.24
N PRO A 119 -3.24 0.70 26.96
CA PRO A 119 -2.97 0.41 28.37
C PRO A 119 -4.28 0.51 29.17
N ALA A 120 -4.47 -0.40 30.12
CA ALA A 120 -5.57 -0.31 31.08
C ALA A 120 -5.43 1.01 31.84
N ALA A 121 -6.43 1.89 31.70
CA ALA A 121 -6.48 3.18 32.37
C ALA A 121 -6.62 3.01 33.88
#